data_AF-A0A1B7MGL6-F1
#
_entry.id   AF-A0A1B7MGL6-F1
#
_cell.length_a   1.000
_cell.length_b   1.000
_cell.length_c   1.000
_cell.angle_alpha   90.00
_cell.angle_beta   90.00
_cell.angle_gamma   90.00
#
_symmetry.space_group_name_H-M   'P 1'
#
loop_
_entity.id
_entity.type
_entity.pdbx_description
1 polymer ?
#
loop_
_entity_poly.entity_id
_entity_poly.type
_entity_poly.pdbx_seq_one_letter_code
_entity_poly.pdbx_strand_id
1 'polypeptide(L)'
;QDPTQGSPYDTGTLNELSPQFKRMASFQGDAIFHAPRRFFLQQRSGSQNTWAFLNQRLKSVPVLGSFHASDLLNVYTGNDLASYLVRFVTNLDPNGSGTLAWPKWTTSSPNLLTFLDGLITQQITQDTYRAEAIAFMINVNLIYLR
;
A
#
# COMPACT_ATOMS: atom_id res chain seq x y z
N GLN A 1 -12.27 -21.43 -2.19
CA GLN A 1 -11.24 -20.40 -1.90
C GLN A 1 -11.09 -20.35 -0.40
N ASP A 2 -9.88 -20.14 0.10
CA ASP A 2 -9.63 -19.91 1.52
C ASP A 2 -9.85 -18.40 1.85
N PRO A 3 -10.85 -18.03 2.69
CA PRO A 3 -11.12 -16.64 3.07
C PRO A 3 -10.02 -15.98 3.90
N THR A 4 -9.14 -16.77 4.53
CA THR A 4 -7.99 -16.23 5.28
C THR A 4 -6.96 -15.57 4.36
N GLN A 5 -6.94 -15.95 3.08
CA GLN A 5 -6.04 -15.41 2.05
C GLN A 5 -6.60 -14.17 1.33
N GLY A 6 -7.76 -13.67 1.73
CA GLY A 6 -8.46 -12.57 1.05
C GLY A 6 -8.42 -11.25 1.81
N SER A 7 -8.66 -10.15 1.10
CA SER A 7 -8.78 -8.80 1.68
C SER A 7 -10.15 -8.60 2.37
N PRO A 8 -10.22 -7.96 3.55
CA PRO A 8 -9.11 -7.47 4.36
C PRO A 8 -8.22 -8.61 4.90
N TYR A 9 -6.90 -8.48 4.70
CA TYR A 9 -5.92 -9.51 5.06
C TYR A 9 -5.72 -9.58 6.57
N ASP A 10 -5.33 -10.76 7.06
CA ASP A 10 -5.08 -11.05 8.49
C ASP A 10 -6.29 -10.84 9.41
N THR A 11 -7.51 -10.92 8.87
CA THR A 11 -8.75 -10.89 9.67
C THR A 11 -9.40 -12.28 9.81
N GLY A 12 -8.68 -13.35 9.44
CA GLY A 12 -9.23 -14.71 9.39
C GLY A 12 -10.46 -14.78 8.48
N THR A 13 -11.53 -15.41 8.99
CA THR A 13 -12.82 -15.55 8.30
C THR A 13 -13.75 -14.34 8.53
N LEU A 14 -13.36 -13.36 9.34
CA LEU A 14 -14.15 -12.14 9.51
C LEU A 14 -14.20 -11.36 8.19
N ASN A 15 -15.27 -10.55 8.04
CA ASN A 15 -15.52 -9.67 6.89
C ASN A 15 -15.90 -10.39 5.59
N GLU A 16 -16.30 -11.67 5.64
CA GLU A 16 -16.77 -12.42 4.48
C GLU A 16 -18.28 -12.20 4.23
N LEU A 17 -18.62 -11.22 3.38
CA LEU A 17 -20.03 -10.95 3.02
C LEU A 17 -20.66 -12.05 2.14
N SER A 18 -19.82 -12.78 1.39
CA SER A 18 -20.21 -13.90 0.55
C SER A 18 -19.00 -14.81 0.34
N PRO A 19 -19.18 -16.08 -0.09
CA PRO A 19 -18.08 -17.04 -0.23
C PRO A 19 -16.95 -16.64 -1.19
N GLN A 20 -17.09 -15.55 -1.95
CA GLN A 20 -16.06 -15.03 -2.86
C GLN A 20 -15.70 -13.57 -2.57
N PHE A 21 -16.30 -12.94 -1.56
CA PHE A 21 -16.16 -11.52 -1.29
C PHE A 21 -14.69 -11.12 -1.11
N LYS A 22 -13.99 -11.77 -0.17
CA LYS A 22 -12.60 -11.44 0.13
C LYS A 22 -11.64 -11.73 -1.03
N ARG A 23 -11.94 -12.76 -1.85
CA ARG A 23 -11.19 -13.06 -3.09
C ARG A 23 -11.34 -11.94 -4.11
N MET A 24 -12.57 -11.49 -4.34
CA MET A 24 -12.87 -10.44 -5.30
C MET A 24 -12.29 -9.10 -4.84
N ALA A 25 -12.36 -8.79 -3.55
CA ALA A 25 -11.72 -7.61 -2.96
C ALA A 25 -10.20 -7.61 -3.16
N SER A 26 -9.52 -8.75 -2.92
CA SER A 26 -8.09 -8.90 -3.24
C SER A 26 -7.80 -8.67 -4.72
N PHE A 27 -8.57 -9.32 -5.60
CA PHE A 27 -8.39 -9.23 -7.04
C PHE A 27 -8.54 -7.79 -7.55
N GLN A 28 -9.61 -7.09 -7.16
CA GLN A 28 -9.85 -5.71 -7.56
C GLN A 28 -8.76 -4.77 -7.02
N GLY A 29 -8.37 -4.93 -5.75
CA GLY A 29 -7.31 -4.13 -5.14
C GLY A 29 -5.97 -4.30 -5.86
N ASP A 30 -5.59 -5.54 -6.19
CA ASP A 30 -4.35 -5.81 -6.91
C ASP A 30 -4.42 -5.34 -8.37
N ALA A 31 -5.53 -5.57 -9.06
CA ALA A 31 -5.73 -5.17 -10.46
C ALA A 31 -5.64 -3.65 -10.67
N ILE A 32 -6.31 -2.88 -9.80
CA ILE A 32 -6.49 -1.44 -10.01
C ILE A 32 -5.39 -0.62 -9.33
N PHE A 33 -4.86 -1.07 -8.19
CA PHE A 33 -3.94 -0.24 -7.38
C PHE A 33 -2.55 -0.88 -7.20
N HIS A 34 -2.47 -2.10 -6.64
CA HIS A 34 -1.15 -2.64 -6.26
C HIS A 34 -0.28 -3.03 -7.45
N ALA A 35 -0.84 -3.65 -8.50
CA ALA A 35 -0.09 -4.00 -9.70
C ALA A 35 0.41 -2.78 -10.48
N PRO A 36 -0.43 -1.77 -10.81
CA PRO A 36 0.06 -0.55 -11.47
C PRO A 36 1.12 0.19 -10.64
N ARG A 37 0.93 0.31 -9.32
CA ARG A 37 1.93 0.94 -8.43
C ARG A 37 3.26 0.21 -8.46
N ARG A 38 3.27 -1.13 -8.27
CA ARG A 38 4.52 -1.91 -8.22
C ARG A 38 5.21 -1.92 -9.58
N PHE A 39 4.46 -2.03 -10.68
CA PHE A 39 5.00 -1.89 -12.03
C PHE A 39 5.66 -0.52 -12.23
N PHE A 40 4.95 0.57 -11.92
CA PHE A 40 5.48 1.93 -12.06
C PHE A 40 6.80 2.10 -11.29
N LEU A 41 6.83 1.68 -10.02
CA LEU A 41 8.03 1.77 -9.19
C LEU A 41 9.20 0.96 -9.77
N GLN A 42 8.95 -0.26 -10.25
CA GLN A 42 9.96 -1.07 -10.93
C GLN A 42 10.56 -0.36 -12.14
N GLN A 43 9.72 0.29 -12.96
CA GLN A 43 10.19 1.04 -14.15
C GLN A 43 10.97 2.32 -13.79
N ARG A 44 10.75 2.90 -12.60
CA ARG A 44 11.43 4.13 -12.16
C ARG A 44 12.68 3.88 -11.32
N SER A 45 12.85 2.66 -10.81
CA SER A 45 14.03 2.27 -10.02
C SER A 45 15.33 2.65 -10.72
N GLY A 46 16.23 3.33 -10.01
CA GLY A 46 17.52 3.81 -10.54
C GLY A 46 17.45 5.02 -11.47
N SER A 47 16.26 5.42 -11.92
CA SER A 47 16.07 6.55 -12.85
C SER A 47 15.40 7.78 -12.22
N GLN A 48 14.68 7.60 -11.12
CA GLN A 48 14.03 8.68 -10.36
C GLN A 48 13.96 8.28 -8.89
N ASN A 49 14.20 9.23 -7.98
CA ASN A 49 13.94 8.99 -6.57
C ASN A 49 12.45 8.74 -6.36
N THR A 50 12.09 7.60 -5.80
CA THR A 50 10.70 7.25 -5.49
C THR A 50 10.60 6.82 -4.04
N TRP A 51 9.45 7.10 -3.44
CA TRP A 51 9.08 6.70 -2.10
C TRP A 51 7.68 6.11 -2.18
N ALA A 52 7.44 5.01 -1.47
CA ALA A 52 6.16 4.32 -1.48
C ALA A 52 5.71 4.02 -0.05
N PHE A 53 4.40 4.03 0.17
CA PHE A 53 3.79 3.76 1.47
C PHE A 53 2.70 2.70 1.37
N LEU A 54 2.33 2.14 2.53
CA LEU A 54 1.15 1.32 2.70
C LEU A 54 0.35 1.83 3.90
N ASN A 55 -0.93 2.13 3.70
CA ASN A 55 -1.81 2.47 4.81
C ASN A 55 -2.47 1.20 5.34
N GLN A 56 -2.17 0.84 6.59
CA GLN A 56 -2.86 -0.21 7.36
C GLN A 56 -3.63 0.37 8.56
N ARG A 57 -3.84 1.70 8.61
CA ARG A 57 -4.75 2.32 9.58
C ARG A 57 -6.18 1.98 9.23
N LEU A 58 -7.06 2.00 10.25
CA LEU A 58 -8.46 1.61 10.13
C LEU A 58 -8.64 0.15 9.72
N LYS A 59 -7.65 -0.72 9.97
CA LYS A 59 -7.69 -2.14 9.57
C LYS A 59 -8.88 -2.88 10.22
N SER A 60 -9.32 -2.42 11.37
CA SER A 60 -10.45 -3.01 12.12
C SER A 60 -11.83 -2.50 11.69
N VAL A 61 -11.94 -1.62 10.68
CA VAL A 61 -13.25 -1.20 10.17
C VAL A 61 -13.97 -2.42 9.59
N PRO A 62 -15.18 -2.77 10.09
CA PRO A 62 -15.91 -3.95 9.65
C PRO A 62 -16.10 -3.95 8.14
N VAL A 63 -15.97 -5.13 7.54
CA VAL A 63 -16.06 -5.39 6.09
C VAL A 63 -14.92 -4.78 5.27
N LEU A 64 -14.59 -3.51 5.51
CA LEU A 64 -13.79 -2.68 4.61
C LEU A 64 -12.29 -2.73 4.90
N GLY A 65 -11.90 -2.89 6.17
CA GLY A 65 -10.50 -2.72 6.60
C GLY A 65 -9.94 -1.34 6.23
N SER A 66 -8.65 -1.27 5.90
CA SER A 66 -7.99 -0.06 5.38
C SER A 66 -8.43 0.22 3.94
N PHE A 67 -9.60 0.83 3.78
CA PHE A 67 -10.30 0.94 2.50
C PHE A 67 -9.80 2.09 1.63
N HIS A 68 -10.24 2.12 0.36
CA HIS A 68 -9.89 3.16 -0.60
C HIS A 68 -10.26 4.56 -0.09
N ALA A 69 -9.33 5.51 -0.21
CA ALA A 69 -9.43 6.89 0.29
C ALA A 69 -9.41 7.07 1.82
N SER A 70 -9.28 6.00 2.61
CA SER A 70 -9.16 6.09 4.08
C SER A 70 -7.92 6.90 4.54
N ASP A 71 -6.87 6.94 3.73
CA ASP A 71 -5.64 7.70 3.92
C ASP A 71 -5.83 9.21 3.79
N LEU A 72 -6.91 9.68 3.16
CA LEU A 72 -7.26 11.10 3.11
C LEU A 72 -7.52 11.69 4.49
N LEU A 73 -7.97 10.87 5.45
CA LEU A 73 -8.08 11.28 6.86
C LEU A 73 -6.72 11.56 7.47
N ASN A 74 -5.64 10.91 7.00
CA ASN A 74 -4.29 11.22 7.46
C ASN A 74 -3.77 12.52 6.83
N VAL A 75 -4.01 12.68 5.52
CA VAL A 75 -3.54 13.86 4.77
C VAL A 75 -4.26 15.14 5.18
N TYR A 76 -5.59 15.17 5.14
CA TYR A 76 -6.35 16.42 5.27
C TYR A 76 -6.59 16.85 6.71
N THR A 77 -6.42 15.97 7.69
CA THR A 77 -6.47 16.37 9.11
C THR A 77 -5.09 16.72 9.69
N GLY A 78 -4.06 16.82 8.84
CA GLY A 78 -2.73 17.28 9.25
C GLY A 78 -1.93 16.27 10.09
N ASN A 79 -2.16 14.97 9.91
CA ASN A 79 -1.42 13.92 10.61
C ASN A 79 -0.05 13.67 9.94
N ASP A 80 0.61 12.57 10.30
CA ASP A 80 1.99 12.28 9.91
C ASP A 80 2.22 12.17 8.40
N LEU A 81 1.31 11.59 7.61
CA LEU A 81 1.45 11.54 6.15
C LEU A 81 1.46 12.95 5.55
N ALA A 82 0.64 13.87 6.09
CA ALA A 82 0.63 15.27 5.65
C ALA A 82 2.01 15.92 5.83
N SER A 83 2.68 15.64 6.95
CA SER A 83 4.03 16.16 7.23
C SER A 83 5.07 15.66 6.22
N TYR A 84 5.04 14.37 5.85
CA TYR A 84 5.92 13.85 4.79
C TYR A 84 5.64 14.51 3.43
N LEU A 85 4.38 14.68 3.07
CA LEU A 85 4.01 15.28 1.77
C LEU A 85 4.39 16.76 1.70
N VAL A 86 4.19 17.53 2.77
CA VAL A 86 4.63 18.94 2.85
C VAL A 86 6.14 19.03 2.65
N ARG A 87 6.94 18.20 3.34
CA ARG A 87 8.40 18.18 3.17
C ARG A 87 8.81 17.79 1.76
N PHE A 88 8.12 16.82 1.16
CA PHE A 88 8.39 16.43 -0.22
C PHE A 88 8.14 17.58 -1.19
N VAL A 89 7.06 18.33 -1.03
CA VAL A 89 6.76 19.51 -1.86
C VAL A 89 7.80 20.61 -1.67
N THR A 90 8.28 20.84 -0.44
CA THR A 90 9.26 21.92 -0.18
C THR A 90 10.69 21.55 -0.54
N ASN A 91 11.07 20.27 -0.38
CA ASN A 91 12.48 19.85 -0.38
C ASN A 91 12.80 18.78 -1.44
N LEU A 92 11.79 18.24 -2.14
CA LEU A 92 11.91 17.06 -3.01
C LEU A 92 12.40 15.79 -2.28
N ASP A 93 12.29 15.78 -0.94
CA ASP A 93 12.61 14.67 -0.05
C ASP A 93 11.59 14.68 1.11
N PRO A 94 10.89 13.56 1.38
CA PRO A 94 9.87 13.53 2.43
C PRO A 94 10.47 13.53 3.84
N ASN A 95 11.78 13.30 4.00
CA ASN A 95 12.43 13.13 5.29
C ASN A 95 12.67 14.45 6.04
N GLY A 96 12.64 14.37 7.37
CA GLY A 96 12.92 15.47 8.28
C GLY A 96 13.10 14.99 9.71
N SER A 97 13.47 15.90 10.63
CA SER A 97 13.61 15.58 12.05
C SER A 97 12.26 15.16 12.66
N GLY A 98 12.33 14.28 13.68
CA GLY A 98 11.15 13.88 14.46
C GLY A 98 10.20 12.87 13.81
N THR A 99 10.52 12.37 12.61
CA THR A 99 9.74 11.32 11.94
C THR A 99 10.61 10.13 11.55
N LEU A 100 10.01 8.94 11.41
CA LEU A 100 10.72 7.76 10.92
C LEU A 100 11.32 8.06 9.53
N ALA A 101 12.56 7.65 9.28
CA ALA A 101 13.14 7.81 7.96
C ALA A 101 12.32 7.02 6.93
N TRP A 102 11.85 7.67 5.88
CA TRP A 102 11.18 7.06 4.73
C TRP A 102 12.26 6.78 3.67
N PRO A 103 12.77 5.54 3.60
CA PRO A 103 13.76 5.16 2.61
C PRO A 103 13.16 5.21 1.20
N LYS A 104 14.02 5.49 0.23
CA LYS A 104 13.66 5.38 -1.18
C LYS A 104 13.28 3.93 -1.51
N TRP A 105 12.31 3.77 -2.39
CA TRP A 105 11.95 2.49 -2.97
C TRP A 105 12.89 2.20 -4.14
N THR A 106 13.47 1.00 -4.17
CA THR A 106 14.20 0.47 -5.33
C THR A 106 13.86 -1.00 -5.53
N THR A 107 14.20 -1.55 -6.69
CA THR A 107 14.07 -2.98 -6.96
C THR A 107 14.94 -3.86 -6.06
N SER A 108 16.08 -3.36 -5.56
CA SER A 108 16.96 -4.07 -4.62
C SER A 108 16.59 -3.84 -3.15
N SER A 109 15.81 -2.81 -2.84
CA SER A 109 15.38 -2.45 -1.49
C SER A 109 13.96 -1.86 -1.56
N PRO A 110 12.94 -2.69 -1.78
CA PRO A 110 11.58 -2.27 -2.09
C PRO A 110 10.83 -1.85 -0.82
N ASN A 111 11.34 -0.83 -0.12
CA ASN A 111 10.85 -0.41 1.18
C ASN A 111 9.53 0.36 1.09
N LEU A 112 8.65 0.15 2.06
CA LEU A 112 7.43 0.91 2.28
C LEU A 112 7.44 1.56 3.65
N LEU A 113 7.07 2.84 3.72
CA LEU A 113 6.59 3.42 4.97
C LEU A 113 5.18 2.91 5.23
N THR A 114 4.98 2.14 6.29
CA THR A 114 3.67 1.56 6.61
C THR A 114 3.06 2.27 7.81
N PHE A 115 1.87 2.84 7.62
CA PHE A 115 1.09 3.47 8.67
C PHE A 115 0.22 2.44 9.37
N LEU A 116 0.28 2.41 10.70
CA LEU A 116 -0.41 1.44 11.55
C LEU A 116 -1.33 2.14 12.54
N ASP A 117 -2.32 1.39 13.04
CA ASP A 117 -3.07 1.71 14.25
C ASP A 117 -2.27 1.29 15.51
N GLY A 118 -2.54 1.91 16.67
CA GLY A 118 -1.97 1.53 17.97
C GLY A 118 -0.79 2.37 18.43
N LEU A 119 0.03 1.82 19.33
CA LEU A 119 1.17 2.53 19.96
C LEU A 119 2.35 2.74 19.00
N ILE A 120 2.61 1.77 18.12
CA ILE A 120 3.57 1.90 17.04
C ILE A 120 2.79 2.29 15.79
N THR A 121 2.91 3.55 15.38
CA THR A 121 2.06 4.13 14.33
C THR A 121 2.69 4.10 12.94
N GLN A 122 3.98 3.76 12.85
CA GLN A 122 4.78 3.72 11.63
C GLN A 122 5.84 2.61 11.73
N GLN A 123 6.13 1.96 10.60
CA GLN A 123 7.27 1.04 10.47
C GLN A 123 7.73 0.96 9.01
N ILE A 124 8.96 0.48 8.79
CA ILE A 124 9.43 0.12 7.45
C ILE A 124 9.12 -1.35 7.17
N THR A 125 8.42 -1.61 6.07
CA THR A 125 8.12 -2.97 5.60
C THR A 125 8.62 -3.19 4.17
N GLN A 126 8.60 -4.43 3.72
CA GLN A 126 9.00 -4.79 2.35
C GLN A 126 7.78 -4.90 1.43
N ASP A 127 7.87 -4.31 0.25
CA ASP A 127 6.86 -4.41 -0.82
C ASP A 127 6.93 -5.76 -1.56
N THR A 128 6.98 -6.85 -0.80
CA THR A 128 7.13 -8.23 -1.30
C THR A 128 5.88 -9.08 -1.09
N TYR A 129 4.84 -8.53 -0.44
CA TYR A 129 3.57 -9.24 -0.26
C TYR A 129 2.95 -9.60 -1.61
N ARG A 130 2.32 -10.79 -1.65
CA ARG A 130 1.59 -11.32 -2.81
C ARG A 130 2.38 -11.21 -4.13
N ALA A 131 3.68 -11.44 -4.08
CA ALA A 131 4.59 -11.21 -5.21
C ALA A 131 4.10 -11.87 -6.51
N GLU A 132 3.74 -13.16 -6.46
CA GLU A 132 3.28 -13.92 -7.62
C GLU A 132 1.93 -13.40 -8.17
N ALA A 133 0.94 -13.18 -7.30
CA ALA A 133 -0.37 -12.70 -7.71
C ALA A 133 -0.29 -11.30 -8.34
N ILE A 134 0.48 -10.39 -7.73
CA ILE A 134 0.67 -9.04 -8.26
C ILE A 134 1.47 -9.08 -9.57
N ALA A 135 2.51 -9.91 -9.69
CA ALA A 135 3.26 -10.07 -10.93
C ALA A 135 2.37 -10.61 -12.07
N PHE A 136 1.51 -11.58 -11.78
CA PHE A 136 0.49 -12.05 -12.72
C PHE A 136 -0.45 -10.92 -13.15
N MET A 137 -0.95 -10.13 -12.20
CA MET A 137 -1.84 -9.00 -12.50
C MET A 137 -1.15 -7.88 -13.32
N ILE A 138 0.14 -7.63 -13.10
CA ILE A 138 0.92 -6.71 -13.96
C ILE A 138 0.88 -7.19 -15.41
N ASN A 139 1.15 -8.48 -15.67
CA ASN A 139 1.12 -9.03 -17.00
C ASN A 139 -0.26 -8.94 -17.65
N VAL A 140 -1.33 -9.28 -16.91
CA VAL A 140 -2.71 -9.16 -17.38
C VAL A 140 -3.01 -7.71 -17.79
N ASN A 141 -2.71 -6.73 -16.93
CA ASN A 141 -2.98 -5.33 -17.22
C ASN A 141 -2.25 -4.81 -18.46
N LEU A 142 -1.03 -5.28 -18.73
CA LEU A 142 -0.26 -4.88 -19.91
C LEU A 142 -0.78 -5.51 -21.21
N ILE A 143 -1.31 -6.74 -21.16
CA ILE A 143 -1.85 -7.43 -22.33
C ILE A 143 -3.12 -6.75 -22.83
N TYR A 144 -4.00 -6.31 -21.93
CA TYR A 144 -5.30 -5.70 -22.29
C TYR A 144 -5.22 -4.21 -22.70
N LEU A 145 -4.03 -3.60 -22.70
CA LEU A 145 -3.78 -2.24 -23.20
C LEU A 145 -3.20 -2.23 -24.64
N ARG A 146 -3.14 -3.39 -25.30
CA ARG A 146 -2.83 -3.54 -26.72
C ARG A 146 -4.08 -3.98 -27.48
#